data_AF-A0A090FLY1-F1
#
_entry.id   AF-A0A090FLY1-F1
#
_cell.length_a   1.000
_cell.length_b   1.000
_cell.length_c   1.000
_cell.angle_alpha   90.00
_cell.angle_beta   90.00
_cell.angle_gamma   90.00
#
_symmetry.space_group_name_H-M   'P 1'
#
loop_
_entity.id
_entity.type
_entity.pdbx_description
1 polymer ?
#
loop_
_entity_poly.entity_id
_entity_poly.type
_entity_poly.pdbx_seq_one_letter_code
_entity_poly.pdbx_strand_id
1 'polypeptide(L)'
;MLVVSGEFDANQSLNEFNRAVVSSGARVIVFNSPGGNVGSAIRLGRMIRAAGLDTLQVHQLQCASACSLAFLGGIHRFAEPRSIGIHRAFLKPADGMSTQEAEARVQFGTAAIISYVIEMGVDPKLIELASTYGKRDLRYLSAGEMAELRVTNVAANQPPTDTSQVPTVPNPVPESAPAPEARQEPESIAVAFVRDLIEHHGDNDDFAIAQAQASYAPKVDYYGKPTSLRSIIQNKRNYYKQWPDRVSNVRDESIAVTCANDRCMVSGVYDWVVRSPSKQEKGSANFSYTISIGPYPKIIAETGTIQR
;
A
#
# COMPACT_ATOMS: atom_id res chain seq x y z
N MET A 1 -26.41 -4.65 -1.15
CA MET A 1 -25.19 -4.47 -0.33
C MET A 1 -24.50 -5.81 -0.21
N LEU A 2 -23.20 -5.83 0.07
CA LEU A 2 -22.47 -7.06 0.42
C LEU A 2 -21.80 -6.90 1.78
N VAL A 3 -21.73 -8.00 2.52
CA VAL A 3 -21.00 -8.06 3.78
C VAL A 3 -19.68 -8.80 3.55
N VAL A 4 -18.56 -8.15 3.86
CA VAL A 4 -17.24 -8.79 3.92
C VAL A 4 -17.02 -9.28 5.34
N SER A 5 -16.90 -10.59 5.51
CA SER A 5 -16.81 -11.24 6.82
C SER A 5 -15.54 -12.06 6.97
N GLY A 6 -15.05 -12.19 8.21
CA GLY A 6 -13.91 -13.05 8.55
C GLY A 6 -12.56 -12.32 8.58
N GLU A 7 -11.50 -13.07 8.84
CA GLU A 7 -10.12 -12.56 8.86
C GLU A 7 -9.57 -12.37 7.44
N PHE A 8 -8.70 -11.36 7.26
CA PHE A 8 -8.01 -11.15 6.00
C PHE A 8 -6.71 -11.95 5.94
N ASP A 9 -6.65 -12.95 5.06
CA ASP A 9 -5.43 -13.74 4.86
C ASP A 9 -4.47 -13.06 3.88
N ALA A 10 -3.16 -13.22 4.10
CA ALA A 10 -2.10 -12.61 3.28
C ALA A 10 -2.21 -12.94 1.78
N ASN A 11 -2.69 -14.14 1.46
CA ASN A 11 -2.78 -14.65 0.09
C ASN A 11 -4.23 -14.76 -0.40
N GLN A 12 -5.17 -14.09 0.26
CA GLN A 12 -6.58 -14.18 -0.11
C GLN A 12 -6.81 -13.63 -1.53
N SER A 13 -7.42 -14.45 -2.38
CA SER A 13 -7.86 -14.00 -3.69
C SER A 13 -9.09 -13.09 -3.55
N LEU A 14 -9.05 -11.91 -4.16
CA LEU A 14 -10.21 -11.00 -4.21
C LEU A 14 -11.12 -11.25 -5.43
N ASN A 15 -10.89 -12.33 -6.17
CA ASN A 15 -11.73 -12.71 -7.31
C ASN A 15 -13.16 -13.07 -6.86
N GLU A 16 -13.32 -13.63 -5.66
CA GLU A 16 -14.63 -13.88 -5.08
C GLU A 16 -15.36 -12.57 -4.77
N PHE A 17 -14.69 -11.62 -4.13
CA PHE A 17 -15.24 -10.29 -3.88
C PHE A 17 -15.70 -9.62 -5.19
N ASN A 18 -14.85 -9.60 -6.22
CA ASN A 18 -15.21 -9.01 -7.51
C ASN A 18 -16.41 -9.70 -8.16
N ARG A 19 -16.44 -11.04 -8.17
CA ARG A 19 -17.59 -11.82 -8.69
C ARG A 19 -18.86 -11.52 -7.89
N ALA A 20 -18.77 -11.42 -6.56
CA ALA A 20 -19.90 -11.08 -5.72
C ALA A 20 -20.44 -9.68 -6.02
N VAL A 21 -19.56 -8.68 -6.16
CA VAL A 21 -19.95 -7.30 -6.52
C VAL A 21 -20.67 -7.28 -7.87
N VAL A 22 -20.08 -7.89 -8.90
CA VAL A 22 -20.65 -7.91 -10.26
C VAL A 22 -21.98 -8.66 -10.31
N SER A 23 -22.06 -9.85 -9.70
CA SER A 23 -23.28 -10.67 -9.74
C SER A 23 -24.44 -10.11 -8.93
N SER A 24 -24.15 -9.45 -7.81
CA SER A 24 -25.19 -8.85 -6.95
C SER A 24 -25.59 -7.43 -7.35
N GLY A 25 -24.76 -6.74 -8.14
CA GLY A 25 -24.92 -5.31 -8.41
C GLY A 25 -24.79 -4.42 -7.17
N ALA A 26 -24.14 -4.91 -6.11
CA ALA A 26 -24.02 -4.18 -4.86
C ALA A 26 -23.24 -2.88 -5.02
N ARG A 27 -23.75 -1.82 -4.36
CA ARG A 27 -23.13 -0.49 -4.33
C ARG A 27 -22.49 -0.15 -2.99
N VAL A 28 -22.85 -0.89 -1.94
CA VAL A 28 -22.44 -0.66 -0.56
C VAL A 28 -21.79 -1.93 -0.01
N ILE A 29 -20.62 -1.77 0.59
CA ILE A 29 -19.89 -2.80 1.34
C ILE A 29 -20.01 -2.52 2.83
N VAL A 30 -20.34 -3.57 3.58
CA VAL A 30 -20.42 -3.59 5.03
C VAL A 30 -19.38 -4.59 5.55
N PHE A 31 -18.79 -4.35 6.72
CA PHE A 31 -17.76 -5.24 7.26
C PHE A 31 -18.17 -5.91 8.56
N ASN A 32 -17.87 -7.20 8.64
CA ASN A 32 -17.90 -8.01 9.85
C ASN A 32 -16.59 -8.78 10.00
N SER A 33 -15.50 -8.04 10.25
CA SER A 33 -14.13 -8.53 10.24
C SER A 33 -13.34 -8.05 11.47
N PRO A 34 -12.58 -8.95 12.12
CA PRO A 34 -11.61 -8.56 13.14
C PRO A 34 -10.33 -7.91 12.56
N GLY A 35 -10.20 -7.85 11.22
CA GLY A 35 -8.99 -7.44 10.53
C GLY A 35 -8.19 -8.64 10.04
N GLY A 36 -6.86 -8.59 10.15
CA GLY A 36 -5.94 -9.61 9.63
C GLY A 36 -4.74 -8.98 8.94
N ASN A 37 -4.37 -9.51 7.77
CA ASN A 37 -3.29 -9.00 6.96
C ASN A 37 -3.56 -7.58 6.44
N VAL A 38 -2.63 -6.67 6.74
CA VAL A 38 -2.69 -5.25 6.36
C VAL A 38 -2.69 -5.06 4.84
N GLY A 39 -1.84 -5.80 4.11
CA GLY A 39 -1.74 -5.71 2.65
C GLY A 39 -3.04 -6.13 1.97
N SER A 40 -3.65 -7.23 2.41
CA SER A 40 -4.93 -7.72 1.90
C SER A 40 -6.07 -6.71 2.14
N ALA A 41 -6.10 -6.07 3.31
CA ALA A 41 -7.08 -5.02 3.59
C ALA A 41 -6.92 -3.80 2.69
N ILE A 42 -5.68 -3.33 2.48
CA ILE A 42 -5.37 -2.22 1.58
C ILE A 42 -5.79 -2.55 0.15
N ARG A 43 -5.52 -3.77 -0.33
CA ARG A 43 -5.92 -4.24 -1.66
C ARG A 43 -7.44 -4.27 -1.81
N LEU A 44 -8.15 -4.79 -0.81
CA LEU A 44 -9.62 -4.77 -0.79
C LEU A 44 -10.15 -3.33 -0.81
N GLY A 45 -9.59 -2.44 0.01
CA GLY A 45 -9.98 -1.03 0.03
C GLY A 45 -9.75 -0.32 -1.31
N ARG A 46 -8.62 -0.57 -1.99
CA ARG A 46 -8.39 -0.04 -3.34
C ARG A 46 -9.37 -0.58 -4.37
N MET A 47 -9.73 -1.87 -4.29
CA MET A 47 -10.75 -2.45 -5.17
C MET A 47 -12.14 -1.84 -4.92
N ILE A 48 -12.51 -1.61 -3.66
CA ILE A 48 -13.73 -0.89 -3.29
C ILE A 48 -13.74 0.51 -3.91
N ARG A 49 -12.64 1.25 -3.79
CA ARG A 49 -12.48 2.59 -4.38
C ARG A 49 -12.61 2.57 -5.89
N ALA A 50 -11.89 1.66 -6.56
CA ALA A 50 -11.86 1.55 -8.01
C ALA A 50 -13.22 1.14 -8.60
N ALA A 51 -13.98 0.32 -7.86
CA ALA A 51 -15.35 -0.06 -8.24
C ALA A 51 -16.40 1.03 -7.92
N GLY A 52 -16.00 2.16 -7.31
CA GLY A 52 -16.91 3.25 -6.95
C GLY A 52 -17.95 2.82 -5.91
N LEU A 53 -17.57 1.94 -4.99
CA LEU A 53 -18.45 1.40 -3.95
C LEU A 53 -18.39 2.29 -2.71
N ASP A 54 -19.52 2.37 -2.03
CA ASP A 54 -19.64 3.01 -0.72
C ASP A 54 -19.31 2.02 0.39
N THR A 55 -18.85 2.51 1.53
CA THR A 55 -18.65 1.71 2.73
C THR A 55 -19.56 2.18 3.86
N LEU A 56 -20.17 1.21 4.54
CA LEU A 56 -21.08 1.41 5.65
C LEU A 56 -20.64 0.54 6.81
N GLN A 57 -20.36 1.15 7.96
CA GLN A 57 -20.13 0.41 9.20
C GLN A 57 -21.20 0.72 10.24
N VAL A 58 -21.73 -0.34 10.85
CA VAL A 58 -22.73 -0.28 11.92
C VAL A 58 -22.19 -0.96 13.17
N HIS A 59 -22.69 -0.56 14.34
CA HIS A 59 -22.21 -0.99 15.65
C HIS A 59 -22.45 -2.49 15.91
N GLN A 60 -23.42 -3.10 15.21
CA GLN A 60 -23.75 -4.52 15.32
C GLN A 60 -22.72 -5.44 14.64
N LEU A 61 -21.89 -4.89 13.75
CA LEU A 61 -20.89 -5.66 13.01
C LEU A 61 -19.50 -5.18 13.38
N GLN A 62 -18.54 -6.11 13.40
CA GLN A 62 -17.18 -5.78 13.80
C GLN A 62 -16.40 -5.21 12.62
N CYS A 63 -15.69 -4.11 12.84
CA CYS A 63 -14.59 -3.71 11.95
C CYS A 63 -13.44 -3.17 12.78
N ALA A 64 -12.42 -3.99 12.96
CA ALA A 64 -11.25 -3.68 13.79
C ALA A 64 -9.94 -3.88 13.03
N SER A 65 -8.88 -3.22 13.49
CA SER A 65 -7.51 -3.41 12.97
C SER A 65 -7.44 -3.15 11.45
N ALA A 66 -6.87 -4.08 10.68
CA ALA A 66 -6.78 -4.00 9.22
C ALA A 66 -8.16 -3.80 8.53
N CYS A 67 -9.29 -4.22 9.12
CA CYS A 67 -10.62 -3.93 8.57
C CYS A 67 -10.84 -2.42 8.37
N SER A 68 -10.37 -1.60 9.31
CA SER A 68 -10.50 -0.14 9.21
C SER A 68 -9.87 0.39 7.92
N LEU A 69 -8.75 -0.18 7.47
CA LEU A 69 -8.08 0.19 6.22
C LEU A 69 -8.94 -0.17 5.00
N ALA A 70 -9.53 -1.37 4.94
CA ALA A 70 -10.42 -1.74 3.85
C ALA A 70 -11.66 -0.82 3.78
N PHE A 71 -12.20 -0.44 4.93
CA PHE A 71 -13.32 0.51 5.03
C PHE A 71 -12.98 1.89 4.43
N LEU A 72 -11.72 2.36 4.53
CA LEU A 72 -11.30 3.64 3.93
C LEU A 72 -11.39 3.65 2.40
N GLY A 73 -11.51 2.47 1.77
CA GLY A 73 -11.71 2.30 0.33
C GLY A 73 -12.95 2.98 -0.23
N GLY A 74 -14.02 3.14 0.57
CA GLY A 74 -15.29 3.69 0.10
C GLY A 74 -15.16 5.09 -0.52
N ILE A 75 -15.90 5.36 -1.59
CA ILE A 75 -16.01 6.72 -2.16
C ILE A 75 -16.88 7.61 -1.25
N HIS A 76 -17.96 7.04 -0.69
CA HIS A 76 -18.71 7.58 0.43
C HIS A 76 -18.60 6.61 1.60
N ARG A 77 -18.26 7.14 2.78
CA ARG A 77 -17.91 6.37 3.97
C ARG A 77 -18.77 6.82 5.13
N PHE A 78 -19.73 5.98 5.51
CA PHE A 78 -20.56 6.17 6.70
C PHE A 78 -20.17 5.14 7.76
N ALA A 79 -20.05 5.59 9.00
CA ALA A 79 -19.84 4.71 10.14
C ALA A 79 -20.62 5.22 11.35
N GLU A 80 -21.33 4.32 12.02
CA GLU A 80 -21.92 4.64 13.32
C GLU A 80 -20.81 4.95 14.33
N PRO A 81 -21.06 5.81 15.34
CA PRO A 81 -20.07 6.09 16.37
C PRO A 81 -19.55 4.80 17.00
N ARG A 82 -18.23 4.75 17.27
CA ARG A 82 -17.55 3.61 17.90
C ARG A 82 -17.64 2.29 17.13
N SER A 83 -17.96 2.30 15.84
CA SER A 83 -18.04 1.08 15.02
C SER A 83 -16.74 0.72 14.29
N ILE A 84 -15.76 1.64 14.24
CA ILE A 84 -14.43 1.44 13.65
C ILE A 84 -13.38 1.38 14.75
N GLY A 85 -12.69 0.24 14.87
CA GLY A 85 -11.60 0.01 15.81
C GLY A 85 -10.23 0.11 15.14
N ILE A 86 -9.33 0.92 15.71
CA ILE A 86 -7.94 1.07 15.27
C ILE A 86 -6.96 0.68 16.37
N HIS A 87 -5.76 0.25 15.96
CA HIS A 87 -4.58 0.07 16.80
C HIS A 87 -3.34 0.07 15.91
N ARG A 88 -2.13 0.05 16.47
CA ARG A 88 -0.87 0.02 15.72
C ARG A 88 -0.81 -1.19 14.77
N ALA A 89 -0.46 -0.99 13.50
CA ALA A 89 -0.28 -2.12 12.59
C ALA A 89 0.88 -3.03 13.04
N PHE A 90 0.65 -4.34 13.09
CA PHE A 90 1.68 -5.33 13.41
C PHE A 90 2.13 -6.02 12.13
N LEU A 91 3.23 -5.53 11.58
CA LEU A 91 3.86 -6.09 10.38
C LEU A 91 4.77 -7.24 10.81
N LYS A 92 4.21 -8.45 10.91
CA LYS A 92 4.96 -9.64 11.29
C LYS A 92 6.14 -9.85 10.31
N PRO A 93 7.37 -10.02 10.82
CA PRO A 93 8.50 -10.52 10.03
C PRO A 93 8.18 -11.88 9.42
N ALA A 94 8.75 -12.18 8.25
CA ALA A 94 8.69 -13.53 7.70
C ALA A 94 9.67 -14.46 8.43
N ASP A 95 9.41 -15.76 8.38
CA ASP A 95 10.34 -16.74 8.95
C ASP A 95 11.69 -16.67 8.24
N GLY A 96 12.79 -16.63 9.00
CA GLY A 96 14.14 -16.50 8.47
C GLY A 96 14.61 -15.07 8.18
N MET A 97 13.76 -14.06 8.42
CA MET A 97 14.10 -12.64 8.25
C MET A 97 15.12 -12.18 9.30
N SER A 98 16.18 -11.50 8.86
CA SER A 98 17.15 -10.84 9.75
C SER A 98 16.52 -9.66 10.49
N THR A 99 17.14 -9.22 11.58
CA THR A 99 16.68 -8.04 12.35
C THR A 99 16.58 -6.80 11.46
N GLN A 100 17.54 -6.59 10.56
CA GLN A 100 17.57 -5.44 9.67
C GLN A 100 16.40 -5.47 8.66
N GLU A 101 16.09 -6.64 8.11
CA GLU A 101 14.95 -6.82 7.20
C GLU A 101 13.62 -6.68 7.93
N ALA A 102 13.53 -7.12 9.19
CA ALA A 102 12.35 -6.94 10.02
C ALA A 102 12.10 -5.46 10.34
N GLU A 103 13.15 -4.70 10.66
CA GLU A 103 13.08 -3.25 10.87
C GLU A 103 12.67 -2.51 9.58
N ALA A 104 13.30 -2.85 8.45
CA ALA A 104 12.96 -2.30 7.15
C ALA A 104 11.49 -2.58 6.79
N ARG A 105 11.00 -3.80 7.05
CA ARG A 105 9.59 -4.17 6.82
C ARG A 105 8.64 -3.32 7.65
N VAL A 106 8.98 -3.04 8.91
CA VAL A 106 8.18 -2.16 9.77
C VAL A 106 8.17 -0.74 9.22
N GLN A 107 9.34 -0.20 8.83
CA GLN A 107 9.47 1.15 8.28
C GLN A 107 8.70 1.30 6.95
N PHE A 108 9.00 0.47 5.95
CA PHE A 108 8.38 0.54 4.63
C PHE A 108 6.88 0.21 4.68
N GLY A 109 6.48 -0.78 5.47
CA GLY A 109 5.06 -1.10 5.62
C GLY A 109 4.28 0.01 6.33
N THR A 110 4.88 0.70 7.32
CA THR A 110 4.26 1.88 7.94
C THR A 110 4.11 3.02 6.94
N ALA A 111 5.15 3.29 6.14
CA ALA A 111 5.09 4.29 5.07
C ALA A 111 4.01 3.94 4.02
N ALA A 112 3.84 2.66 3.68
CA ALA A 112 2.80 2.19 2.77
C ALA A 112 1.39 2.40 3.33
N ILE A 113 1.18 2.17 4.64
CA ILE A 113 -0.10 2.44 5.32
C ILE A 113 -0.39 3.95 5.29
N ILE A 114 0.57 4.79 5.65
CA ILE A 114 0.41 6.26 5.62
C ILE A 114 0.06 6.72 4.19
N SER A 115 0.79 6.22 3.20
CA SER A 115 0.53 6.52 1.79
C SER A 115 -0.88 6.13 1.37
N TYR A 116 -1.34 4.94 1.77
CA TYR A 116 -2.70 4.48 1.49
C TYR A 116 -3.78 5.33 2.18
N VAL A 117 -3.58 5.71 3.44
CA VAL A 117 -4.51 6.59 4.18
C VAL A 117 -4.66 7.94 3.47
N ILE A 118 -3.54 8.52 3.04
CA ILE A 118 -3.52 9.76 2.24
C ILE A 118 -4.21 9.55 0.89
N GLU A 119 -3.92 8.45 0.19
CA GLU A 119 -4.57 8.05 -1.07
C GLU A 119 -6.10 7.99 -0.93
N MET A 120 -6.58 7.50 0.21
CA MET A 120 -8.01 7.42 0.52
C MET A 120 -8.62 8.76 0.98
N GLY A 121 -7.84 9.84 1.07
CA GLY A 121 -8.30 11.15 1.49
C GLY A 121 -8.55 11.27 2.99
N VAL A 122 -7.89 10.44 3.79
CA VAL A 122 -7.95 10.43 5.25
C VAL A 122 -6.76 11.20 5.82
N ASP A 123 -6.90 11.77 7.01
CA ASP A 123 -5.82 12.47 7.67
C ASP A 123 -4.76 11.48 8.19
N PRO A 124 -3.45 11.67 7.90
CA PRO A 124 -2.40 10.77 8.38
C PRO A 124 -2.28 10.74 9.92
N LYS A 125 -2.83 11.73 10.64
CA LYS A 125 -2.97 11.70 12.11
C LYS A 125 -3.77 10.48 12.60
N LEU A 126 -4.58 9.84 11.75
CA LEU A 126 -5.22 8.57 12.08
C LEU A 126 -4.18 7.49 12.41
N ILE A 127 -3.07 7.45 11.66
CA ILE A 127 -2.01 6.46 11.87
C ILE A 127 -1.18 6.78 13.10
N GLU A 128 -0.94 8.07 13.35
CA GLU A 128 -0.35 8.53 14.61
C GLU A 128 -1.20 8.10 15.81
N LEU A 129 -2.51 8.40 15.78
CA LEU A 129 -3.45 7.99 16.82
C LEU A 129 -3.45 6.47 17.02
N ALA A 130 -3.53 5.70 15.93
CA ALA A 130 -3.49 4.24 16.00
C ALA A 130 -2.20 3.72 16.65
N SER A 131 -1.07 4.36 16.37
CA SER A 131 0.26 3.93 16.84
C SER A 131 0.44 4.05 18.36
N THR A 132 -0.38 4.85 19.04
CA THR A 132 -0.39 4.96 20.50
C THR A 132 -1.03 3.74 21.21
N TYR A 133 -1.74 2.88 20.47
CA TYR A 133 -2.41 1.71 21.01
C TYR A 133 -1.72 0.40 20.59
N GLY A 134 -1.40 -0.44 21.57
CA GLY A 134 -0.74 -1.73 21.37
C GLY A 134 -1.65 -2.79 20.72
N LYS A 135 -1.12 -4.00 20.50
CA LYS A 135 -1.85 -5.08 19.79
C LYS A 135 -3.17 -5.48 20.44
N ARG A 136 -3.25 -5.35 21.76
CA ARG A 136 -4.39 -5.78 22.58
C ARG A 136 -5.33 -4.64 22.93
N ASP A 137 -4.95 -3.40 22.60
CA ASP A 137 -5.71 -2.21 22.94
C ASP A 137 -6.34 -1.64 21.67
N LEU A 138 -7.66 -1.80 21.54
CA LEU A 138 -8.41 -1.23 20.42
C LEU A 138 -8.99 0.13 20.82
N ARG A 139 -8.67 1.16 20.04
CA ARG A 139 -9.34 2.45 20.11
C ARG A 139 -10.49 2.48 19.11
N TYR A 140 -11.72 2.51 19.62
CA TYR A 140 -12.90 2.72 18.79
C TYR A 140 -13.18 4.21 18.63
N LEU A 141 -13.25 4.69 17.38
CA LEU A 141 -13.37 6.11 17.06
C LEU A 141 -14.76 6.67 17.38
N SER A 142 -14.81 7.85 18.00
CA SER A 142 -16.05 8.63 18.12
C SER A 142 -16.47 9.23 16.79
N ALA A 143 -17.71 9.72 16.69
CA ALA A 143 -18.18 10.43 15.50
C ALA A 143 -17.32 11.66 15.17
N GLY A 144 -16.93 12.43 16.19
CA GLY A 144 -16.08 13.61 16.04
C GLY A 144 -14.71 13.27 15.48
N GLU A 145 -14.05 12.24 16.04
CA GLU A 145 -12.75 11.78 15.55
C GLU A 145 -12.84 11.26 14.11
N MET A 146 -13.91 10.53 13.76
CA MET A 146 -14.09 10.04 12.39
C MET A 146 -14.29 11.17 11.38
N ALA A 147 -14.99 12.24 11.76
CA ALA A 147 -15.17 13.42 10.93
C ALA A 147 -13.87 14.23 10.80
N GLU A 148 -13.22 14.52 11.93
CA GLU A 148 -11.97 15.31 11.99
C GLU A 148 -10.84 14.65 11.21
N LEU A 149 -10.65 13.34 11.39
CA LEU A 149 -9.62 12.56 10.69
C LEU A 149 -10.06 12.15 9.29
N ARG A 150 -11.26 12.56 8.84
CA ARG A 150 -11.85 12.21 7.53
C ARG A 150 -12.02 10.70 7.31
N VAL A 151 -12.13 9.89 8.36
CA VAL A 151 -12.49 8.46 8.27
C VAL A 151 -13.87 8.30 7.64
N THR A 152 -14.84 9.12 8.06
CA THR A 152 -16.12 9.29 7.38
C THR A 152 -16.09 10.57 6.55
N ASN A 153 -16.70 10.53 5.36
CA ASN A 153 -16.73 11.68 4.44
C ASN A 153 -18.14 12.04 3.94
N VAL A 154 -19.17 11.42 4.52
CA VAL A 154 -20.56 11.85 4.39
C VAL A 154 -21.07 12.34 5.72
N ALA A 155 -21.82 13.45 5.71
CA ALA A 155 -22.46 13.96 6.92
C ALA A 155 -23.51 12.94 7.40
N ALA A 156 -23.55 12.70 8.72
CA ALA A 156 -24.50 11.77 9.32
C ALA A 156 -25.99 12.20 9.20
N ASN A 157 -26.28 13.37 8.59
CA ASN A 157 -27.62 13.88 8.33
C ASN A 157 -27.64 14.75 7.05
N GLN A 158 -28.33 14.31 5.98
CA GLN A 158 -28.93 15.21 4.97
C GLN A 158 -30.24 14.63 4.42
N PRO A 159 -31.39 15.30 4.63
CA PRO A 159 -32.39 15.60 3.59
C PRO A 159 -31.97 16.87 2.80
N PRO A 160 -32.59 17.19 1.64
CA PRO A 160 -31.99 18.05 0.63
C PRO A 160 -31.94 19.53 1.02
N THR A 161 -30.77 20.12 0.76
CA THR A 161 -30.43 21.54 0.48
C THR A 161 -31.06 22.63 1.35
N ASP A 162 -30.23 23.36 2.10
CA ASP A 162 -30.13 24.82 1.90
C ASP A 162 -28.75 25.36 2.32
N THR A 163 -28.22 26.19 1.43
CA THR A 163 -27.00 26.98 1.52
C THR A 163 -27.19 28.17 2.44
N SER A 164 -26.38 28.29 3.51
CA SER A 164 -25.98 29.60 4.04
C SER A 164 -24.86 29.54 5.09
N GLN A 165 -23.79 30.28 4.78
CA GLN A 165 -22.90 31.03 5.67
C GLN A 165 -21.60 30.38 6.22
N VAL A 166 -20.49 30.93 5.71
CA VAL A 166 -19.10 31.03 6.20
C VAL A 166 -18.99 32.44 6.86
N PRO A 167 -18.15 32.80 7.87
CA PRO A 167 -16.70 32.54 8.05
C PRO A 167 -16.27 32.32 9.55
N THR A 168 -15.03 32.18 10.04
CA THR A 168 -13.67 32.61 9.66
C THR A 168 -12.62 31.88 10.54
N VAL A 169 -11.39 31.75 10.05
CA VAL A 169 -10.18 31.26 10.77
C VAL A 169 -9.63 32.32 11.74
N PRO A 170 -8.93 31.94 12.84
CA PRO A 170 -7.50 32.30 12.97
C PRO A 170 -6.56 31.13 13.37
N ASN A 171 -5.36 31.17 12.79
CA ASN A 171 -4.15 30.35 13.01
C ASN A 171 -3.22 31.05 14.06
N PRO A 172 -1.98 30.61 14.45
CA PRO A 172 -1.33 29.27 14.50
C PRO A 172 -0.37 29.02 15.76
N VAL A 173 0.36 27.87 15.77
CA VAL A 173 1.72 27.54 16.36
C VAL A 173 1.79 27.09 17.86
N PRO A 174 2.75 26.22 18.34
CA PRO A 174 3.96 25.65 17.70
C PRO A 174 4.10 24.12 17.61
N GLU A 175 4.83 23.77 16.54
CA GLU A 175 5.54 22.54 16.21
C GLU A 175 6.72 22.31 17.18
N SER A 176 6.82 21.11 17.76
CA SER A 176 8.03 20.60 18.41
C SER A 176 8.60 19.46 17.58
N ALA A 177 9.84 19.64 17.13
CA ALA A 177 10.58 18.66 16.35
C ALA A 177 10.94 17.41 17.19
N PRO A 178 10.96 16.19 16.62
CA PRO A 178 11.61 15.05 17.25
C PRO A 178 13.13 15.03 17.01
N ALA A 179 13.83 14.46 17.99
CA ALA A 179 15.28 14.27 18.07
C ALA A 179 15.83 13.24 17.03
N PRO A 180 17.16 13.18 16.79
CA PRO A 180 17.71 12.50 15.61
C PRO A 180 17.79 10.97 15.78
N GLU A 181 17.19 10.24 14.85
CA GLU A 181 17.37 8.79 14.68
C GLU A 181 18.78 8.47 14.16
N ALA A 182 19.31 7.32 14.57
CA ALA A 182 20.62 6.81 14.15
C ALA A 182 20.69 6.68 12.62
N ARG A 183 21.75 7.23 12.01
CA ARG A 183 21.97 7.18 10.56
C ARG A 183 22.16 5.74 10.11
N GLN A 184 21.17 5.18 9.42
CA GLN A 184 21.32 3.93 8.67
C GLN A 184 22.13 4.20 7.40
N GLU A 185 23.00 3.26 7.01
CA GLU A 185 23.83 3.39 5.80
C GLU A 185 22.95 3.35 4.52
N PRO A 186 23.08 4.32 3.59
CA PRO A 186 22.23 4.46 2.41
C PRO A 186 22.23 3.23 1.49
N GLU A 187 23.29 2.44 1.52
CA GLU A 187 23.44 1.18 0.80
C GLU A 187 22.37 0.16 1.20
N SER A 188 22.12 0.00 2.50
CA SER A 188 21.17 -0.99 3.01
C SER A 188 19.73 -0.64 2.63
N ILE A 189 19.39 0.64 2.69
CA ILE A 189 18.08 1.17 2.28
C ILE A 189 17.85 0.92 0.79
N ALA A 190 18.86 1.19 -0.03
CA ALA A 190 18.79 1.00 -1.47
C ALA A 190 18.58 -0.48 -1.86
N VAL A 191 19.33 -1.38 -1.23
CA VAL A 191 19.21 -2.83 -1.46
C VAL A 191 17.81 -3.33 -1.09
N ALA A 192 17.32 -2.97 0.11
CA ALA A 192 15.99 -3.38 0.58
C ALA A 192 14.88 -2.87 -0.36
N PHE A 193 14.97 -1.61 -0.78
CA PHE A 193 14.01 -1.01 -1.72
C PHE A 193 13.95 -1.75 -3.07
N VAL A 194 15.11 -2.12 -3.64
CA VAL A 194 15.17 -2.81 -4.94
C VAL A 194 14.71 -4.26 -4.82
N ARG A 195 15.08 -4.94 -3.73
CA ARG A 195 14.59 -6.30 -3.46
C ARG A 195 13.07 -6.33 -3.34
N ASP A 196 12.51 -5.43 -2.53
CA ASP A 196 11.06 -5.31 -2.35
C ASP A 196 10.34 -5.12 -3.69
N LEU A 197 10.85 -4.24 -4.57
CA LEU A 197 10.31 -4.01 -5.90
C LEU A 197 10.33 -5.26 -6.81
N ILE A 198 11.43 -6.02 -6.80
CA ILE A 198 11.62 -7.19 -7.68
C ILE A 198 10.75 -8.36 -7.21
N GLU A 199 10.81 -8.69 -5.92
CA GLU A 199 10.19 -9.89 -5.38
C GLU A 199 8.67 -9.75 -5.25
N HIS A 200 8.18 -8.54 -4.89
CA HIS A 200 6.75 -8.30 -4.68
C HIS A 200 6.02 -7.82 -5.95
N HIS A 201 6.73 -7.71 -7.08
CA HIS A 201 6.12 -7.46 -8.39
C HIS A 201 5.14 -8.58 -8.82
N GLY A 202 5.33 -9.78 -8.26
CA GLY A 202 4.51 -10.97 -8.51
C GLY A 202 3.22 -11.04 -7.69
N ASP A 203 3.15 -10.31 -6.57
CA ASP A 203 2.11 -10.51 -5.57
C ASP A 203 0.74 -10.00 -6.02
N ASN A 204 0.71 -8.89 -6.75
CA ASN A 204 -0.52 -8.29 -7.27
C ASN A 204 -0.26 -7.27 -8.38
N ASP A 205 -0.97 -7.38 -9.52
CA ASP A 205 -0.84 -6.47 -10.67
C ASP A 205 -1.02 -4.99 -10.29
N ASP A 206 -2.10 -4.65 -9.58
CA ASP A 206 -2.41 -3.26 -9.23
C ASP A 206 -1.42 -2.70 -8.21
N PHE A 207 -0.99 -3.51 -7.24
CA PHE A 207 0.04 -3.14 -6.27
C PHE A 207 1.39 -2.95 -6.94
N ALA A 208 1.81 -3.86 -7.81
CA ALA A 208 3.05 -3.75 -8.56
C ALA A 208 3.04 -2.52 -9.48
N ILE A 209 1.89 -2.19 -10.09
CA ILE A 209 1.72 -0.95 -10.85
C ILE A 209 1.77 0.28 -9.95
N ALA A 210 1.08 0.28 -8.80
CA ALA A 210 1.09 1.42 -7.87
C ALA A 210 2.46 1.64 -7.24
N GLN A 211 3.15 0.57 -6.84
CA GLN A 211 4.52 0.59 -6.37
C GLN A 211 5.44 1.13 -7.47
N ALA A 212 5.31 0.67 -8.72
CA ALA A 212 6.06 1.27 -9.84
C ALA A 212 5.72 2.75 -10.06
N GLN A 213 4.46 3.18 -9.92
CA GLN A 213 4.07 4.59 -10.02
C GLN A 213 4.67 5.44 -8.90
N ALA A 214 4.74 4.90 -7.68
CA ALA A 214 5.30 5.57 -6.51
C ALA A 214 6.83 5.57 -6.53
N SER A 215 7.44 4.53 -7.07
CA SER A 215 8.88 4.29 -7.00
C SER A 215 9.66 4.85 -8.18
N TYR A 216 9.06 5.07 -9.36
CA TYR A 216 9.78 5.59 -10.52
C TYR A 216 9.72 7.13 -10.62
N ALA A 217 10.82 7.74 -11.07
CA ALA A 217 10.84 9.16 -11.40
C ALA A 217 9.99 9.46 -12.67
N PRO A 218 9.56 10.72 -12.90
CA PRO A 218 8.79 11.08 -14.10
C PRO A 218 9.49 10.75 -15.43
N LYS A 219 10.82 10.80 -15.44
CA LYS A 219 11.71 10.35 -16.52
C LYS A 219 12.76 9.42 -15.95
N VAL A 220 12.97 8.28 -16.58
CA VAL A 220 13.90 7.23 -16.14
C VAL A 220 14.74 6.80 -17.34
N ASP A 221 16.03 6.55 -17.12
CA ASP A 221 16.85 5.82 -18.08
C ASP A 221 16.45 4.34 -18.03
N TYR A 222 15.57 3.92 -18.94
CA TYR A 222 14.97 2.60 -18.96
C TYR A 222 15.59 1.80 -20.12
N TYR A 223 16.45 0.84 -19.78
CA TYR A 223 17.24 0.04 -20.72
C TYR A 223 18.05 0.89 -21.72
N GLY A 224 18.72 1.93 -21.22
CA GLY A 224 19.58 2.83 -22.00
C GLY A 224 18.82 3.88 -22.80
N LYS A 225 17.51 4.04 -22.57
CA LYS A 225 16.65 5.00 -23.27
C LYS A 225 15.88 5.87 -22.28
N PRO A 226 15.92 7.22 -22.42
CA PRO A 226 15.07 8.11 -21.64
C PRO A 226 13.59 7.81 -21.90
N THR A 227 12.89 7.34 -20.87
CA THR A 227 11.50 6.86 -20.98
C THR A 227 10.63 7.52 -19.91
N SER A 228 9.41 7.90 -20.27
CA SER A 228 8.46 8.49 -19.33
C SER A 228 7.86 7.46 -18.38
N LEU A 229 7.51 7.87 -17.15
CA LEU A 229 6.79 7.04 -16.19
C LEU A 229 5.55 6.39 -16.82
N ARG A 230 4.75 7.16 -17.57
CA ARG A 230 3.55 6.66 -18.24
C ARG A 230 3.85 5.48 -19.17
N SER A 231 4.92 5.57 -19.96
CA SER A 231 5.33 4.50 -20.88
C SER A 231 5.80 3.25 -20.13
N ILE A 232 6.56 3.42 -19.04
CA ILE A 232 7.03 2.31 -18.19
C ILE A 232 5.84 1.58 -17.57
N ILE A 233 4.88 2.31 -17.01
CA ILE A 233 3.66 1.74 -16.45
C ILE A 233 2.85 1.00 -17.50
N GLN A 234 2.76 1.53 -18.72
CA GLN A 234 2.06 0.84 -19.81
C GLN A 234 2.77 -0.47 -20.20
N ASN A 235 4.11 -0.47 -20.25
CA ASN A 235 4.89 -1.69 -20.51
C ASN A 235 4.68 -2.75 -19.43
N LYS A 236 4.75 -2.36 -18.15
CA LYS A 236 4.48 -3.25 -17.01
C LYS A 236 3.05 -3.82 -17.05
N ARG A 237 2.04 -3.00 -17.33
CA ARG A 237 0.65 -3.47 -17.52
C ARG A 237 0.52 -4.52 -18.62
N ASN A 238 1.19 -4.31 -19.76
CA ASN A 238 1.16 -5.26 -20.87
C ASN A 238 1.82 -6.59 -20.47
N TYR A 239 2.96 -6.51 -19.77
CA TYR A 239 3.66 -7.69 -19.26
C TYR A 239 2.82 -8.46 -18.23
N TYR A 240 2.15 -7.76 -17.30
CA TYR A 240 1.32 -8.40 -16.27
C TYR A 240 0.08 -9.07 -16.87
N LYS A 241 -0.53 -8.46 -17.89
CA LYS A 241 -1.61 -9.09 -18.66
C LYS A 241 -1.17 -10.36 -19.39
N GLN A 242 0.05 -10.37 -19.91
CA GLN A 242 0.60 -11.54 -20.59
C GLN A 242 0.92 -12.67 -19.60
N TRP A 243 1.37 -12.32 -18.40
CA TRP A 243 1.85 -13.24 -17.39
C TRP A 243 1.18 -12.93 -16.05
N PRO A 244 -0.04 -13.41 -15.78
CA PRO A 244 -0.77 -13.07 -14.56
C PRO A 244 -0.13 -13.63 -13.27
N ASP A 245 0.48 -14.82 -13.34
CA ASP A 245 1.19 -15.40 -12.20
C ASP A 245 2.69 -15.22 -12.39
N ARG A 246 3.35 -14.55 -11.46
CA ARG A 246 4.78 -14.22 -11.57
C ARG A 246 5.42 -14.32 -10.20
N VAL A 247 6.62 -14.87 -10.14
CA VAL A 247 7.40 -14.96 -8.91
C VAL A 247 8.84 -14.66 -9.27
N SER A 248 9.48 -13.80 -8.48
CA SER A 248 10.90 -13.48 -8.60
C SER A 248 11.57 -13.65 -7.25
N ASN A 249 12.80 -14.14 -7.24
CA ASN A 249 13.60 -14.32 -6.02
C ASN A 249 15.01 -13.79 -6.27
N VAL A 250 15.42 -12.74 -5.55
CA VAL A 250 16.76 -12.17 -5.67
C VAL A 250 17.77 -13.10 -5.02
N ARG A 251 18.95 -13.25 -5.63
CA ARG A 251 20.06 -14.02 -5.07
C ARG A 251 20.91 -13.13 -4.18
N ASP A 252 20.86 -13.35 -2.87
CA ASP A 252 21.54 -12.51 -1.87
C ASP A 252 23.04 -12.35 -2.15
N GLU A 253 23.70 -13.43 -2.55
CA GLU A 253 25.13 -13.47 -2.80
C GLU A 253 25.55 -12.69 -4.06
N SER A 254 24.59 -12.35 -4.92
CA SER A 254 24.82 -11.62 -6.16
C SER A 254 24.68 -10.10 -6.03
N ILE A 255 24.17 -9.63 -4.89
CA ILE A 255 23.84 -8.21 -4.73
C ILE A 255 25.12 -7.39 -4.58
N ALA A 256 25.24 -6.37 -5.43
CA ALA A 256 26.26 -5.33 -5.33
C ALA A 256 25.58 -3.97 -5.21
N VAL A 257 26.11 -3.12 -4.34
CA VAL A 257 25.61 -1.75 -4.14
C VAL A 257 26.76 -0.76 -4.14
N THR A 258 26.56 0.38 -4.79
CA THR A 258 27.51 1.50 -4.78
C THR A 258 26.74 2.81 -4.66
N CYS A 259 27.01 3.57 -3.62
CA CYS A 259 26.36 4.86 -3.38
C CYS A 259 27.34 6.02 -3.55
N ALA A 260 26.90 7.07 -4.25
CA ALA A 260 27.63 8.32 -4.42
C ALA A 260 26.65 9.47 -4.74
N ASN A 261 26.85 10.64 -4.11
CA ASN A 261 26.07 11.86 -4.39
C ASN A 261 24.54 11.66 -4.35
N ASP A 262 24.02 11.17 -3.22
CA ASP A 262 22.60 10.86 -3.00
C ASP A 262 22.00 9.90 -4.03
N ARG A 263 22.83 9.04 -4.61
CA ARG A 263 22.39 7.99 -5.53
C ARG A 263 22.98 6.67 -5.12
N CYS A 264 22.20 5.61 -5.23
CA CYS A 264 22.69 4.25 -5.05
C CYS A 264 22.36 3.45 -6.30
N MET A 265 23.37 2.77 -6.82
CA MET A 265 23.21 1.76 -7.85
C MET A 265 23.21 0.39 -7.17
N VAL A 266 22.14 -0.37 -7.36
CA VAL A 266 21.97 -1.72 -6.85
C VAL A 266 21.86 -2.67 -8.03
N SER A 267 22.71 -3.68 -8.07
CA SER A 267 22.72 -4.69 -9.12
C SER A 267 22.79 -6.09 -8.53
N GLY A 268 22.46 -7.09 -9.35
CA GLY A 268 22.56 -8.49 -8.95
C GLY A 268 21.84 -9.40 -9.94
N VAL A 269 21.46 -10.58 -9.46
CA VAL A 269 20.77 -11.63 -10.21
C VAL A 269 19.49 -12.01 -9.46
N TYR A 270 18.40 -12.22 -10.20
CA TYR A 270 17.19 -12.85 -9.66
C TYR A 270 16.74 -14.01 -10.53
N ASP A 271 16.17 -15.02 -9.89
CA ASP A 271 15.46 -16.12 -10.53
C ASP A 271 14.00 -15.76 -10.70
N TRP A 272 13.40 -16.14 -11.83
CA TRP A 272 12.01 -15.82 -12.12
C TRP A 272 11.24 -17.01 -12.70
N VAL A 273 9.95 -17.04 -12.39
CA VAL A 273 8.97 -17.96 -12.96
C VAL A 273 7.73 -17.15 -13.32
N VAL A 274 7.25 -17.31 -14.55
CA VAL A 274 6.02 -16.68 -15.03
C VAL A 274 5.07 -17.73 -15.60
N ARG A 275 3.77 -17.56 -15.34
CA ARG A 275 2.72 -18.46 -15.82
C ARG A 275 1.52 -17.67 -16.35
N SER A 276 0.91 -18.26 -17.35
CA SER A 276 -0.39 -17.91 -17.94
C SER A 276 -1.18 -19.21 -18.05
N PRO A 277 -2.51 -19.18 -18.32
CA PRO A 277 -3.31 -20.39 -18.41
C PRO A 277 -2.79 -21.45 -19.41
N SER A 278 -2.07 -21.03 -20.45
CA SER A 278 -1.58 -21.91 -21.52
C SER A 278 -0.05 -22.04 -21.60
N LYS A 279 0.71 -21.32 -20.77
CA LYS A 279 2.18 -21.24 -20.90
C LYS A 279 2.86 -20.98 -19.57
N GLN A 280 4.03 -21.58 -19.36
CA GLN A 280 4.94 -21.28 -18.26
C GLN A 280 6.36 -21.08 -18.81
N GLU A 281 7.07 -20.10 -18.27
CA GLU A 281 8.50 -19.86 -18.52
C GLU A 281 9.23 -19.64 -17.20
N LYS A 282 10.53 -19.93 -17.18
CA LYS A 282 11.41 -19.71 -16.03
C LYS A 282 12.84 -19.45 -16.48
N GLY A 283 13.61 -18.74 -15.67
CA GLY A 283 15.01 -18.47 -15.94
C GLY A 283 15.64 -17.59 -14.87
N SER A 284 16.78 -16.98 -15.20
CA SER A 284 17.47 -16.02 -14.35
C SER A 284 17.75 -14.75 -15.15
N ALA A 285 17.84 -13.61 -14.48
CA ALA A 285 18.16 -12.33 -15.12
C ALA A 285 19.09 -11.49 -14.24
N ASN A 286 20.01 -10.78 -14.89
CA ASN A 286 20.74 -9.69 -14.24
C ASN A 286 19.83 -8.47 -14.13
N PHE A 287 19.95 -7.73 -13.04
CA PHE A 287 19.28 -6.45 -12.84
C PHE A 287 20.27 -5.37 -12.41
N SER A 288 19.93 -4.11 -12.70
CA SER A 288 20.58 -2.93 -12.16
C SER A 288 19.58 -1.79 -12.06
N TYR A 289 19.40 -1.24 -10.86
CA TYR A 289 18.58 -0.07 -10.57
C TYR A 289 19.45 1.04 -10.02
N THR A 290 19.28 2.26 -10.54
CA THR A 290 19.84 3.47 -9.93
C THR A 290 18.72 4.25 -9.26
N ILE A 291 18.89 4.52 -7.97
CA ILE A 291 17.92 5.16 -7.10
C ILE A 291 18.46 6.52 -6.68
N SER A 292 17.65 7.57 -6.78
CA SER A 292 17.88 8.84 -6.09
C SER A 292 17.43 8.68 -4.64
N ILE A 293 18.36 8.84 -3.71
CA ILE A 293 18.14 8.74 -2.27
C ILE A 293 17.57 10.07 -1.75
N GLY A 294 16.61 9.97 -0.84
CA GLY A 294 15.88 11.08 -0.24
C GLY A 294 14.72 10.55 0.60
N PRO A 295 13.90 11.42 1.21
CA PRO A 295 12.74 10.99 2.01
C PRO A 295 11.72 10.17 1.21
N TYR A 296 11.74 10.29 -0.13
CA TYR A 296 10.95 9.48 -1.05
C TYR A 296 11.86 8.97 -2.19
N PRO A 297 12.52 7.81 -2.02
CA PRO A 297 13.45 7.29 -3.02
C PRO A 297 12.79 7.10 -4.40
N LYS A 298 13.52 7.43 -5.46
CA LYS A 298 13.03 7.31 -6.85
C LYS A 298 13.99 6.54 -7.73
N ILE A 299 13.49 5.57 -8.49
CA ILE A 299 14.19 4.88 -9.57
C ILE A 299 14.38 5.88 -10.71
N ILE A 300 15.64 6.17 -11.01
CA ILE A 300 16.07 7.07 -12.06
C ILE A 300 16.76 6.33 -13.22
N ALA A 301 17.19 5.08 -13.01
CA ALA A 301 17.58 4.15 -14.07
C ALA A 301 17.20 2.70 -13.73
N GLU A 302 16.86 1.92 -14.76
CA GLU A 302 16.63 0.47 -14.68
C GLU A 302 17.17 -0.20 -15.94
N THR A 303 17.91 -1.28 -15.77
CA THR A 303 18.34 -2.15 -16.86
C THR A 303 18.47 -3.60 -16.38
N GLY A 304 18.56 -4.54 -17.32
CA GLY A 304 18.72 -5.96 -17.02
C GLY A 304 18.86 -6.81 -18.26
N THR A 305 19.30 -8.05 -18.10
CA THR A 305 19.49 -8.99 -19.21
C THR A 305 19.16 -10.41 -18.76
N ILE A 306 18.43 -11.16 -19.60
CA ILE A 306 18.16 -12.58 -19.34
C ILE A 306 19.48 -13.35 -19.46
N GLN A 307 19.78 -14.21 -18.48
CA GLN A 307 20.91 -15.13 -18.56
C GLN A 307 20.51 -16.30 -19.47
N ARG A 308 21.37 -16.59 -20.47
CA ARG A 308 21.18 -17.71 -21.41
C ARG A 308 21.69 -19.01 -20.83
#